data_AF-A0A524FUX4-F1
#
_entry.id   AF-A0A524FUX4-F1
#
_cell.length_a   1.000
_cell.length_b   1.000
_cell.length_c   1.000
_cell.angle_alpha   90.00
_cell.angle_beta   90.00
_cell.angle_gamma   90.00
#
_symmetry.space_group_name_H-M   'P 1'
#
loop_
_entity.id
_entity.type
_entity.pdbx_description
1 polymer ?
#
loop_
_entity_poly.entity_id
_entity_poly.type
_entity_poly.pdbx_seq_one_letter_code
_entity_poly.pdbx_strand_id
1 'polypeptide(L)'
;MEKFLYEGALEKLEMILEERVKRFRAFANKMEKSIKLYKSIMGDKAKEELIKQKSELFESRERIENGFYECQSYTGEEKKRNDFIKNIDLIIKKIGIDYIKVIKNLDEYSVSVGNEWLLSIIVKIRNTILSYLPSFI
;
A
#
# COMPACT_ATOMS: atom_id res chain seq x y z
N MET A 1 -4.27 -25.38 -15.07
CA MET A 1 -3.00 -24.62 -15.14
C MET A 1 -3.21 -23.18 -14.68
N GLU A 2 -4.22 -22.47 -15.21
CA GLU A 2 -4.53 -21.08 -14.84
C GLU A 2 -4.83 -20.88 -13.33
N LYS A 3 -5.59 -21.80 -12.72
CA LYS A 3 -5.87 -21.77 -11.27
C LYS A 3 -4.60 -21.81 -10.41
N PHE A 4 -3.68 -22.74 -10.69
CA PHE A 4 -2.42 -22.87 -9.94
C PHE A 4 -1.49 -21.68 -10.18
N LEU A 5 -1.52 -21.07 -11.37
CA LEU A 5 -0.75 -19.85 -11.64
C LEU A 5 -1.30 -18.66 -10.83
N TYR A 6 -2.62 -18.53 -10.76
CA TYR A 6 -3.29 -17.50 -9.97
C TYR A 6 -3.01 -17.68 -8.47
N GLU A 7 -3.19 -18.90 -7.95
CA GLU A 7 -2.91 -19.23 -6.54
C GLU A 7 -1.45 -19.00 -6.19
N GLY A 8 -0.52 -19.45 -7.05
CA GLY A 8 0.90 -19.20 -6.86
C GLY A 8 1.24 -17.70 -6.87
N ALA A 9 0.61 -16.90 -7.74
CA ALA A 9 0.81 -15.45 -7.75
C ALA A 9 0.30 -14.79 -6.46
N LEU A 10 -0.87 -15.20 -5.95
CA LEU A 10 -1.41 -14.71 -4.68
C LEU A 10 -0.48 -15.05 -3.51
N GLU A 11 0.00 -16.29 -3.44
CA GLU A 11 0.96 -16.72 -2.42
C GLU A 11 2.22 -15.84 -2.43
N LYS A 12 2.76 -15.52 -3.62
CA LYS A 12 3.93 -14.62 -3.70
C LYS A 12 3.63 -13.20 -3.26
N LEU A 13 2.43 -12.68 -3.53
CA LEU A 13 2.04 -11.36 -3.04
C LEU A 13 1.91 -11.33 -1.51
N GLU A 14 1.34 -12.39 -0.93
CA GLU A 14 1.23 -12.54 0.52
C GLU A 14 2.61 -12.63 1.19
N MET A 15 3.51 -13.48 0.67
CA MET A 15 4.89 -13.57 1.16
C MET A 15 5.63 -12.23 1.10
N ILE A 16 5.43 -11.45 0.02
CA ILE A 16 6.05 -10.12 -0.11
C ILE A 16 5.49 -9.18 0.95
N LEU A 17 4.18 -9.19 1.20
CA LEU A 17 3.56 -8.35 2.23
C LEU A 17 4.13 -8.70 3.61
N GLU A 18 4.15 -9.98 3.98
CA GLU A 18 4.69 -10.45 5.26
C GLU A 18 6.14 -9.99 5.48
N GLU A 19 7.01 -10.16 4.48
CA GLU A 19 8.41 -9.73 4.58
C GLU A 19 8.53 -8.20 4.70
N ARG A 20 7.68 -7.43 4.02
CA ARG A 20 7.67 -5.95 4.14
C ARG A 20 7.22 -5.50 5.53
N VAL A 21 6.15 -6.11 6.07
CA VAL A 21 5.67 -5.84 7.42
C VAL A 21 6.72 -6.23 8.47
N LYS A 22 7.35 -7.40 8.32
CA LYS A 22 8.45 -7.84 9.19
C LYS A 22 9.63 -6.86 9.17
N ARG A 23 10.04 -6.38 7.99
CA ARG A 23 11.10 -5.37 7.85
C ARG A 23 10.71 -4.05 8.49
N PHE A 24 9.47 -3.61 8.31
CA PHE A 24 8.95 -2.42 8.97
C PHE A 24 9.02 -2.55 10.49
N ARG A 25 8.53 -3.67 11.06
CA ARG A 25 8.60 -3.93 12.50
C ARG A 25 10.05 -3.90 13.02
N ALA A 26 10.96 -4.55 12.31
CA ALA A 26 12.38 -4.56 12.66
C ALA A 26 13.02 -3.16 12.60
N PHE A 27 12.56 -2.29 11.69
CA PHE A 27 12.95 -0.89 11.62
C PHE A 27 12.38 -0.08 12.80
N ALA A 28 11.07 -0.18 13.06
CA ALA A 28 10.39 0.51 14.15
C ALA A 28 10.99 0.17 15.52
N ASN A 29 11.33 -1.10 15.77
CA ASN A 29 11.97 -1.55 17.01
C ASN A 29 13.34 -0.92 17.28
N LYS A 30 13.99 -0.33 16.26
CA LYS A 30 15.28 0.37 16.43
C LYS A 30 15.12 1.83 16.84
N MET A 31 13.90 2.37 16.87
CA MET A 31 13.67 3.80 17.08
C MET A 31 14.08 4.27 18.47
N GLU A 32 13.84 3.51 19.54
CA GLU A 32 14.30 3.89 20.89
C GLU A 32 15.83 4.10 20.94
N LYS A 33 16.58 3.15 20.36
CA LYS A 33 18.05 3.26 20.25
C LYS A 33 18.44 4.43 19.35
N SER A 34 17.70 4.65 18.25
CA SER A 34 17.94 5.77 17.36
C SER A 34 17.72 7.13 18.03
N ILE A 35 16.70 7.26 18.88
CA ILE A 35 16.42 8.49 19.65
C ILE A 35 17.56 8.77 20.62
N LYS A 36 17.99 7.76 21.39
CA LYS A 36 19.12 7.89 22.33
C LYS A 36 20.40 8.35 21.62
N LEU A 37 20.73 7.70 20.50
CA LEU A 37 21.90 8.06 19.70
C LEU A 37 21.79 9.47 19.11
N TYR A 38 20.62 9.82 18.56
CA TYR A 38 20.38 11.14 17.99
C TYR A 38 20.54 12.26 19.02
N LYS A 39 19.93 12.10 20.21
CA LYS A 39 20.09 13.04 21.33
C LYS A 39 21.54 13.17 21.77
N SER A 40 22.27 12.05 21.87
CA SER A 40 23.69 12.05 22.26
C SER A 40 24.60 12.78 21.26
N ILE A 41 24.31 12.70 19.96
CA ILE A 41 25.12 13.34 18.91
C ILE A 41 24.78 14.82 18.78
N MET A 42 23.49 15.16 18.85
CA MET A 42 23.03 16.53 18.57
C MET A 42 22.99 17.44 19.80
N GLY A 43 22.90 16.87 21.01
CA GLY A 43 22.70 17.65 22.24
C GLY A 43 21.51 18.59 22.11
N ASP A 44 21.74 19.87 22.39
CA ASP A 44 20.72 20.93 22.33
C ASP A 44 20.20 21.24 20.91
N LYS A 45 20.88 20.75 19.87
CA LYS A 45 20.46 20.91 18.47
C LYS A 45 19.50 19.81 18.00
N ALA A 46 19.13 18.87 18.88
CA ALA A 46 18.21 17.80 18.53
C ALA A 46 16.82 18.37 18.21
N LYS A 47 16.30 18.08 17.02
CA LYS A 47 14.96 18.50 16.64
C LYS A 47 13.91 17.66 17.36
N GLU A 48 13.06 18.31 18.15
CA GLU A 48 11.96 17.65 18.88
C GLU A 48 11.02 16.91 17.92
N GLU A 49 10.73 17.50 16.76
CA GLU A 49 9.86 16.89 15.75
C GLU A 49 10.39 15.53 15.27
N LEU A 50 11.70 15.43 15.02
CA LEU A 50 12.29 14.16 14.59
C LEU A 50 12.30 13.12 15.73
N ILE A 51 12.43 13.56 16.98
CA ILE A 51 12.31 12.67 18.14
C ILE A 51 10.88 12.15 18.24
N LYS A 52 9.87 13.02 18.09
CA LYS A 52 8.45 12.68 18.09
C LYS A 52 8.11 11.67 17.00
N GLN A 53 8.53 11.92 15.76
CA GLN A 53 8.36 11.00 14.63
C GLN A 53 8.95 9.61 14.90
N LYS A 54 10.14 9.53 15.50
CA LYS A 54 10.75 8.26 15.88
C LYS A 54 9.97 7.56 16.99
N SER A 55 9.50 8.29 18.00
CA SER A 55 8.68 7.75 19.08
C SER A 55 7.36 7.20 18.55
N GLU A 56 6.65 7.95 17.71
CA GLU A 56 5.39 7.50 17.11
C GLU A 56 5.57 6.22 16.28
N LEU A 57 6.65 6.12 15.50
CA LEU A 57 6.97 4.89 14.77
C LEU A 57 7.16 3.68 15.68
N PHE A 58 7.77 3.85 16.86
CA PHE A 58 7.96 2.77 17.84
C PHE A 58 6.66 2.38 18.53
N GLU A 59 5.92 3.38 19.00
CA GLU A 59 4.73 3.22 19.84
C GLU A 59 3.55 2.68 19.02
N SER A 60 3.39 3.17 17.78
CA SER A 60 2.32 2.75 16.88
C SER A 60 2.65 1.51 16.04
N ARG A 61 3.82 0.88 16.21
CA ARG A 61 4.31 -0.21 15.33
C ARG A 61 3.30 -1.35 15.14
N GLU A 62 2.62 -1.78 16.20
CA GLU A 62 1.63 -2.88 16.17
C GLU A 62 0.33 -2.43 15.48
N ARG A 63 -0.09 -1.18 15.71
CA ARG A 63 -1.26 -0.61 15.03
C ARG A 63 -1.02 -0.45 13.53
N ILE A 64 0.17 -0.01 13.14
CA ILE A 64 0.56 0.13 11.74
C ILE A 64 0.59 -1.24 11.06
N GLU A 65 1.16 -2.24 11.72
CA GLU A 65 1.16 -3.61 11.23
C GLU A 65 -0.26 -4.16 11.04
N ASN A 66 -1.11 -4.06 12.06
CA ASN A 66 -2.51 -4.49 11.97
C ASN A 66 -3.25 -3.72 10.88
N GLY A 67 -2.99 -2.42 10.74
CA GLY A 67 -3.57 -1.58 9.70
C GLY A 67 -3.24 -2.06 8.28
N PHE A 68 -2.05 -2.61 8.04
CA PHE A 68 -1.72 -3.24 6.75
C PHE A 68 -2.57 -4.49 6.49
N TYR A 69 -2.73 -5.36 7.49
CA TYR A 69 -3.55 -6.58 7.35
C TYR A 69 -5.05 -6.28 7.22
N GLU A 70 -5.57 -5.32 7.97
CA GLU A 70 -6.96 -4.88 7.84
C GLU A 70 -7.26 -4.36 6.42
N CYS A 71 -6.32 -3.61 5.84
CA CYS A 71 -6.46 -3.08 4.49
C CYS A 71 -6.28 -4.14 3.38
N GLN A 72 -5.78 -5.35 3.68
CA GLN A 72 -5.57 -6.41 2.69
C GLN A 72 -6.88 -6.83 2.00
N SER A 73 -8.00 -6.75 2.71
CA SER A 73 -9.34 -7.05 2.19
C SER A 73 -9.93 -5.94 1.30
N TYR A 74 -9.34 -4.74 1.32
CA TYR A 74 -9.87 -3.59 0.59
C TYR A 74 -9.49 -3.67 -0.88
N THR A 75 -10.48 -3.91 -1.73
CA THR A 75 -10.30 -4.06 -3.17
C THR A 75 -10.47 -2.76 -3.96
N GLY A 76 -10.54 -1.61 -3.27
CA GLY A 76 -10.74 -0.29 -3.88
C GLY A 76 -12.20 0.12 -3.95
N GLU A 77 -12.47 1.25 -4.61
CA GLU A 77 -13.84 1.73 -4.86
C GLU A 77 -14.58 0.78 -5.80
N GLU A 78 -15.60 0.08 -5.28
CA GLU A 78 -16.31 -0.99 -5.98
C GLU A 78 -16.93 -0.51 -7.31
N LYS A 79 -17.51 0.70 -7.32
CA LYS A 79 -18.12 1.26 -8.53
C LYS A 79 -17.10 1.43 -9.65
N LYS A 80 -15.94 2.04 -9.35
CA LYS A 80 -14.86 2.24 -10.32
C LYS A 80 -14.26 0.93 -10.81
N ARG A 81 -14.10 -0.05 -9.90
CA ARG A 81 -13.70 -1.41 -10.27
C ARG A 81 -14.65 -2.02 -11.28
N ASN A 82 -15.94 -2.01 -10.98
CA ASN A 82 -16.96 -2.63 -11.82
C ASN A 82 -17.08 -1.92 -13.17
N ASP A 83 -17.01 -0.59 -13.19
CA ASP A 83 -17.01 0.20 -14.42
C ASP A 83 -15.78 -0.13 -15.29
N PHE A 84 -14.59 -0.22 -14.69
CA PHE A 84 -13.37 -0.60 -15.41
C PHE A 84 -13.44 -2.02 -15.99
N ILE A 85 -13.89 -3.00 -15.22
CA ILE A 85 -14.04 -4.40 -15.68
C ILE A 85 -15.03 -4.47 -16.84
N LYS A 86 -16.17 -3.76 -16.74
CA LYS A 86 -17.16 -3.71 -17.82
C LYS A 86 -16.56 -3.15 -19.12
N ASN A 87 -15.73 -2.12 -19.04
CA ASN A 87 -15.08 -1.55 -20.21
C ASN A 87 -14.06 -2.52 -20.83
N ILE A 88 -13.29 -3.24 -20.00
CA ILE A 88 -12.40 -4.31 -20.45
C ILE A 88 -13.18 -5.40 -21.19
N ASP A 89 -14.32 -5.84 -20.64
CA ASP A 89 -15.16 -6.87 -21.27
C ASP A 89 -15.70 -6.43 -22.64
N LEU A 90 -16.04 -5.14 -22.80
CA LEU A 90 -16.47 -4.59 -24.09
C LEU A 90 -15.34 -4.61 -25.12
N ILE A 91 -14.12 -4.28 -24.71
CA ILE A 91 -12.94 -4.35 -25.59
C ILE A 91 -12.64 -5.81 -25.97
N ILE A 92 -12.64 -6.72 -25.00
CA ILE A 92 -12.43 -8.15 -25.24
C ILE A 92 -13.43 -8.71 -26.26
N LYS A 93 -14.71 -8.36 -26.14
CA LYS A 93 -15.74 -8.76 -27.11
C LYS A 93 -15.47 -8.27 -28.52
N LYS A 94 -14.79 -7.13 -28.67
CA LYS A 94 -14.49 -6.50 -29.97
C LYS A 94 -13.21 -7.03 -30.61
N ILE A 95 -12.13 -7.22 -29.83
CA ILE A 95 -10.79 -7.48 -30.36
C ILE A 95 -10.12 -8.77 -29.84
N GLY A 96 -10.80 -9.52 -28.98
CA GLY A 96 -10.31 -10.76 -28.37
C GLY A 96 -9.62 -10.55 -27.02
N ILE A 97 -9.18 -11.66 -26.42
CA ILE A 97 -8.63 -11.73 -25.04
C ILE A 97 -7.13 -11.45 -24.93
N ASP A 98 -6.46 -11.08 -26.03
CA ASP A 98 -5.02 -10.79 -26.00
C ASP A 98 -4.76 -9.57 -25.11
N TYR A 99 -4.13 -9.82 -23.96
CA TYR A 99 -3.91 -8.81 -22.92
C TYR A 99 -3.25 -7.53 -23.47
N ILE A 100 -2.19 -7.68 -24.29
CA ILE A 100 -1.47 -6.53 -24.82
C ILE A 100 -2.35 -5.73 -25.78
N LYS A 101 -3.14 -6.39 -26.61
CA LYS A 101 -4.12 -5.72 -27.49
C LYS A 101 -5.20 -5.02 -26.68
N VAL A 102 -5.77 -5.68 -25.66
CA VAL A 102 -6.83 -5.12 -24.81
C VAL A 102 -6.35 -3.86 -24.10
N ILE A 103 -5.21 -3.92 -23.41
CA ILE A 103 -4.67 -2.77 -22.67
C ILE A 103 -4.31 -1.61 -23.60
N LYS A 104 -3.74 -1.88 -24.78
CA LYS A 104 -3.40 -0.83 -25.76
C LYS A 104 -4.62 -0.15 -26.40
N ASN A 105 -5.81 -0.76 -26.31
CA ASN A 105 -7.04 -0.23 -26.88
C ASN A 105 -7.99 0.35 -25.81
N LEU A 106 -7.51 0.55 -24.58
CA LEU A 106 -8.28 1.30 -23.59
C LEU A 106 -8.44 2.75 -24.04
N ASP A 107 -9.68 3.25 -23.98
CA ASP A 107 -9.95 4.67 -24.17
C ASP A 107 -9.54 5.47 -22.93
N GLU A 108 -9.45 6.79 -23.08
CA GLU A 108 -9.04 7.70 -22.01
C GLU A 108 -9.91 7.57 -20.76
N TYR A 109 -11.22 7.36 -20.95
CA TYR A 109 -12.16 7.15 -19.86
C TYR A 109 -11.82 5.89 -19.05
N SER A 110 -11.62 4.75 -19.73
CA SER A 110 -11.29 3.47 -19.08
C SER A 110 -9.95 3.55 -18.36
N VAL A 111 -8.96 4.22 -18.96
CA VAL A 111 -7.66 4.49 -18.30
C VAL A 111 -7.87 5.31 -17.02
N SER A 112 -8.65 6.39 -17.07
CA SER A 112 -8.93 7.23 -15.90
C SER A 112 -9.61 6.46 -14.79
N VAL A 113 -10.70 5.74 -15.10
CA VAL A 113 -11.47 4.96 -14.12
C VAL A 113 -10.60 3.85 -13.49
N GLY A 114 -9.79 3.16 -14.30
CA GLY A 114 -8.87 2.15 -13.80
C GLY A 114 -7.80 2.73 -12.86
N ASN A 115 -7.24 3.88 -13.20
CA ASN A 115 -6.28 4.59 -12.36
C ASN A 115 -6.91 5.07 -11.04
N GLU A 116 -8.11 5.66 -11.09
CA GLU A 116 -8.85 6.10 -9.91
C GLU A 116 -9.18 4.92 -8.98
N TRP A 117 -9.61 3.80 -9.55
CA TRP A 117 -9.84 2.58 -8.80
C TRP A 117 -8.58 2.11 -8.07
N LEU A 118 -7.44 1.97 -8.77
CA LEU A 118 -6.19 1.54 -8.13
C LEU A 118 -5.68 2.55 -7.10
N LEU A 119 -5.80 3.85 -7.40
CA LEU A 119 -5.39 4.91 -6.48
C LEU A 119 -6.23 4.90 -5.19
N SER A 120 -7.51 4.55 -5.27
CA SER A 120 -8.37 4.45 -4.08
C SER A 120 -7.82 3.46 -3.03
N ILE A 121 -7.24 2.35 -3.48
CA ILE A 121 -6.57 1.36 -2.63
C ILE A 121 -5.40 2.00 -1.89
N ILE A 122 -4.53 2.68 -2.63
CA ILE A 122 -3.34 3.35 -2.09
C ILE A 122 -3.73 4.45 -1.09
N VAL A 123 -4.72 5.28 -1.45
CA VAL A 123 -5.19 6.38 -0.60
C VAL A 123 -5.77 5.85 0.71
N LYS A 124 -6.59 4.78 0.66
CA LYS A 124 -7.15 4.15 1.85
C LYS A 124 -6.04 3.64 2.77
N ILE A 125 -5.10 2.84 2.24
CA ILE A 125 -3.97 2.30 3.02
C ILE A 125 -3.16 3.44 3.64
N ARG A 126 -2.75 4.42 2.83
CA ARG A 126 -1.96 5.56 3.30
C ARG A 126 -2.66 6.30 4.43
N ASN A 127 -3.93 6.64 4.26
CA ASN A 127 -4.68 7.40 5.26
C ASN A 127 -4.88 6.59 6.55
N THR A 128 -5.12 5.28 6.46
CA THR A 128 -5.17 4.40 7.63
C THR A 128 -3.85 4.44 8.39
N ILE A 129 -2.71 4.24 7.71
CA ILE A 129 -1.41 4.21 8.37
C ILE A 129 -1.00 5.57 8.93
N LEU A 130 -1.20 6.66 8.18
CA LEU A 130 -0.88 8.02 8.64
C LEU A 130 -1.74 8.47 9.81
N SER A 131 -2.95 7.90 9.99
CA SER A 131 -3.78 8.20 11.17
C SER A 131 -3.10 7.77 12.49
N TYR A 132 -2.12 6.86 12.43
CA TYR A 132 -1.32 6.44 13.58
C TYR A 132 0.00 7.23 13.74
N LEU A 133 0.29 8.14 12.80
CA LEU A 133 1.55 8.89 12.70
C LEU A 133 1.30 10.40 12.50
N PRO A 134 0.62 11.08 13.45
CA PRO A 134 0.22 12.47 13.30
C PRO A 134 1.39 13.46 13.14
N SER A 135 2.61 13.13 13.59
CA SER A 135 3.81 13.96 13.37
C SER A 135 4.36 13.93 11.93
N PHE A 136 3.76 13.12 11.04
CA PHE A 136 4.17 13.02 9.63
C PHE A 136 3.23 13.77 8.67
N ILE A 137 2.24 14.50 9.21
CA ILE A 137 1.19 15.19 8.46
C ILE A 137 1.41 16.71 8.51
#